data_AF-A0A561S9V5-F1
#
_entry.id   AF-A0A561S9V5-F1
#
_cell.length_a   1.000
_cell.length_b   1.000
_cell.length_c   1.000
_cell.angle_alpha   90.00
_cell.angle_beta   90.00
_cell.angle_gamma   90.00
#
_symmetry.space_group_name_H-M   'P 1'
#
loop_
_entity.id
_entity.type
_entity.pdbx_description
1 polymer ?
#
loop_
_entity_poly.entity_id
_entity_poly.type
_entity_poly.pdbx_seq_one_letter_code
_entity_poly.pdbx_strand_id
1 'polypeptide(L)'
;MSASTPRTGLKTWDGSDPFLRSDFNDNFRKIDSYPGAYICTSSTRPSWGAAQAGMKIIESDTRRELIWNGSSWREPLTAPPLFIGWLRPWTTFVGGAGGSFVVGSIQINRPGTLFIIVTTEVACYSDMAMTYEVAPQVNGNDCIVGGGTNWQVMPNTSPWGAGYYRSEISAAIGAANVVPGTATYGLRVHAGNLTPIGQIMLPTVRAACILTNYTDS
;
A
#
# COMPACT_ATOMS: atom_id res chain seq x y z
N MET A 1 17.17 44.43 20.93
CA MET A 1 16.36 43.60 20.02
C MET A 1 16.19 42.27 20.67
N SER A 2 14.93 41.98 20.94
CA SER A 2 14.43 40.75 21.51
C SER A 2 14.89 39.50 20.76
N ALA A 3 14.86 38.38 21.49
CA ALA A 3 14.98 37.07 20.87
C ALA A 3 13.96 36.92 19.73
N SER A 4 14.34 36.21 18.68
CA SER A 4 13.39 35.80 17.63
C SER A 4 12.83 34.42 17.96
N THR A 5 11.57 34.17 17.63
CA THR A 5 11.01 32.83 17.74
C THR A 5 11.85 31.88 16.87
N PRO A 6 12.25 30.70 17.39
CA PRO A 6 13.18 29.84 16.67
C PRO A 6 12.59 29.29 15.36
N ARG A 7 11.26 29.19 15.23
CA ARG A 7 10.60 28.62 14.04
C ARG A 7 10.23 29.64 12.97
N THR A 8 9.68 30.78 13.36
CA THR A 8 9.12 31.78 12.44
C THR A 8 9.98 33.04 12.34
N GLY A 9 11.02 33.16 13.17
CA GLY A 9 11.89 34.33 13.22
C GLY A 9 11.14 35.60 13.63
N LEU A 10 9.99 35.47 14.31
CA LEU A 10 9.19 36.61 14.76
C LEU A 10 9.89 37.26 15.94
N LYS A 11 10.02 38.59 15.91
CA LYS A 11 10.54 39.37 17.04
C LYS A 11 9.60 39.18 18.22
N THR A 12 10.09 38.71 19.36
CA THR A 12 9.29 38.64 20.60
C THR A 12 9.41 39.95 21.38
N TRP A 13 8.71 40.10 22.49
CA TRP A 13 8.95 41.24 23.40
C TRP A 13 9.84 40.77 24.55
N ASP A 14 10.82 41.58 24.97
CA ASP A 14 11.76 41.23 26.05
C ASP A 14 11.60 42.06 27.33
N GLY A 15 10.55 42.89 27.42
CA GLY A 15 10.28 43.73 28.58
C GLY A 15 11.02 45.08 28.57
N SER A 16 12.11 45.19 27.82
CA SER A 16 12.95 46.40 27.71
C SER A 16 12.77 47.15 26.38
N ASP A 17 12.12 46.52 25.41
CA ASP A 17 11.95 47.03 24.07
C ASP A 17 10.90 48.16 23.99
N PRO A 18 11.22 49.35 23.41
CA PRO A 18 10.21 50.32 23.05
C PRO A 18 9.18 49.72 22.09
N PHE A 19 7.90 50.08 22.23
CA PHE A 19 6.84 49.63 21.31
C PHE A 19 7.01 50.26 19.91
N LEU A 20 7.91 49.70 19.10
CA LEU A 20 8.21 50.17 17.76
C LEU A 20 7.23 49.58 16.75
N ARG A 21 6.51 50.45 16.03
CA ARG A 21 5.61 50.06 14.93
C ARG A 21 6.33 49.26 13.83
N SER A 22 7.63 49.47 13.63
CA SER A 22 8.44 48.72 12.66
C SER A 22 8.45 47.22 12.94
N ASP A 23 8.48 46.81 14.20
CA ASP A 23 8.58 45.40 14.57
C ASP A 23 7.29 44.64 14.30
N PHE A 24 6.14 45.29 14.51
CA PHE A 24 4.84 44.75 14.10
C PHE A 24 4.79 44.57 12.58
N ASN A 25 5.19 45.59 11.81
CA ASN A 25 5.20 45.49 10.35
C ASN A 25 6.15 44.37 9.85
N ASP A 26 7.31 44.21 10.47
CA ASP A 26 8.26 43.14 10.13
C ASP A 26 7.69 41.75 10.43
N ASN A 27 7.03 41.59 11.58
CA ASN A 27 6.37 40.34 11.95
C ASN A 27 5.17 40.04 11.05
N PHE A 28 4.35 41.03 10.68
CA PHE A 28 3.24 40.85 9.75
C PHE A 28 3.74 40.44 8.36
N ARG A 29 4.79 41.08 7.82
CA ARG A 29 5.41 40.67 6.56
C ARG A 29 5.90 39.22 6.59
N LYS A 30 6.48 38.80 7.71
CA LYS A 30 6.89 37.40 7.90
C LYS A 30 5.67 36.48 7.87
N ILE A 31 4.62 36.79 8.64
CA ILE A 31 3.39 35.98 8.67
C ILE A 31 2.73 35.91 7.28
N ASP A 32 2.61 37.04 6.58
CA ASP A 32 2.05 37.11 5.23
C ASP A 32 2.88 36.30 4.21
N SER A 33 4.18 36.16 4.45
CA SER A 33 5.07 35.34 3.63
C SER A 33 5.02 33.83 3.93
N TYR A 34 4.30 33.40 4.97
CA TYR A 34 4.13 32.00 5.35
C TYR A 34 2.66 31.53 5.22
N PRO A 35 2.14 31.29 4.01
CA PRO A 35 0.74 30.91 3.76
C PRO A 35 0.37 29.46 4.19
N GLY A 36 0.97 28.92 5.25
CA GLY A 36 0.75 27.55 5.72
C GLY A 36 1.53 26.52 4.91
N ALA A 37 1.26 26.39 3.61
CA ALA A 37 2.01 25.52 2.70
C ALA A 37 2.80 26.35 1.67
N TYR A 38 4.10 26.09 1.57
CA TYR A 38 4.96 26.82 0.63
C TYR A 38 4.86 26.25 -0.80
N ILE A 39 4.41 27.14 -1.68
CA ILE A 39 4.40 27.15 -3.16
C ILE A 39 5.70 26.79 -3.89
N CYS A 40 6.00 25.57 -4.35
CA CYS A 40 7.21 25.34 -5.16
C CYS A 40 7.05 24.32 -6.29
N THR A 41 8.12 24.10 -7.06
CA THR A 41 8.26 22.96 -7.98
C THR A 41 9.23 21.95 -7.34
N SER A 42 9.28 20.73 -7.86
CA SER A 42 10.23 19.71 -7.38
C SER A 42 11.71 20.12 -7.47
N SER A 43 12.03 21.10 -8.32
CA SER A 43 13.38 21.67 -8.49
C SER A 43 13.65 22.94 -7.67
N THR A 44 12.61 23.56 -7.09
CA THR A 44 12.69 24.83 -6.36
C THR A 44 12.30 24.70 -4.89
N ARG A 45 12.50 23.50 -4.32
CA ARG A 45 12.28 23.25 -2.89
C ARG A 45 13.17 24.17 -2.05
N PRO A 46 12.65 24.78 -0.97
CA PRO A 46 13.49 25.63 -0.14
C PRO A 46 14.51 24.79 0.65
N SER A 47 15.69 25.37 0.90
CA SER A 47 16.68 24.78 1.80
C SER A 47 16.34 25.17 3.24
N TRP A 48 15.59 24.32 3.93
CA TRP A 48 15.19 24.54 5.32
C TRP A 48 16.17 23.91 6.31
N GLY A 49 16.21 24.44 7.54
CA GLY A 49 16.98 23.90 8.65
C GLY A 49 16.09 23.15 9.64
N ALA A 50 16.67 22.69 10.76
CA ALA A 50 15.94 21.98 11.81
C ALA A 50 14.79 22.80 12.41
N ALA A 51 14.89 24.13 12.38
CA ALA A 51 13.87 25.06 12.88
C ALA A 51 12.52 24.97 12.14
N GLN A 52 12.52 24.54 10.87
CA GLN A 52 11.32 24.43 10.04
C GLN A 52 10.74 23.00 10.05
N ALA A 53 11.20 22.11 10.94
CA ALA A 53 10.63 20.76 11.04
C ALA A 53 9.11 20.82 11.29
N GLY A 54 8.35 20.08 10.48
CA GLY A 54 6.88 20.06 10.47
C GLY A 54 6.22 21.04 9.49
N MET A 55 6.96 21.95 8.89
CA MET A 55 6.45 22.86 7.85
C MET A 55 6.19 22.09 6.55
N LYS A 56 5.22 22.56 5.75
CA LYS A 56 4.77 21.88 4.53
C LYS A 56 5.06 22.66 3.26
N ILE A 57 5.30 21.95 2.17
CA ILE A 57 5.31 22.49 0.80
C ILE A 57 4.27 21.78 -0.05
N ILE A 58 3.80 22.45 -1.09
CA ILE A 58 3.03 21.87 -2.19
C ILE A 58 3.87 22.05 -3.45
N GLU A 59 4.12 20.94 -4.15
CA GLU A 59 4.80 20.94 -5.44
C GLU A 59 3.78 21.10 -6.57
N SER A 60 3.87 22.16 -7.36
CA SER A 60 2.93 22.48 -8.43
C SER A 60 3.06 21.57 -9.66
N ASP A 61 4.26 21.02 -9.89
CA ASP A 61 4.60 20.13 -11.02
C ASP A 61 4.26 18.67 -10.72
N THR A 62 4.69 18.15 -9.56
CA THR A 62 4.44 16.75 -9.17
C THR A 62 3.13 16.55 -8.42
N ARG A 63 2.47 17.65 -8.01
CA ARG A 63 1.25 17.65 -7.19
C ARG A 63 1.42 16.92 -5.86
N ARG A 64 2.63 16.97 -5.28
CA ARG A 64 2.94 16.34 -3.99
C ARG A 64 2.84 17.35 -2.85
N GLU A 65 2.31 16.89 -1.72
CA GLU A 65 2.48 17.56 -0.44
C GLU A 65 3.72 16.95 0.24
N LEU A 66 4.62 17.78 0.73
CA LEU A 66 5.81 17.32 1.47
C LEU A 66 5.91 18.08 2.79
N ILE A 67 6.36 17.41 3.85
CA ILE A 67 6.66 17.91 5.18
C ILE A 67 8.16 17.82 5.40
N TRP A 68 8.77 18.91 5.86
CA TRP A 68 10.17 18.91 6.24
C TRP A 68 10.37 18.22 7.59
N ASN A 69 11.22 17.20 7.66
CA ASN A 69 11.48 16.48 8.92
C ASN A 69 12.65 17.08 9.73
N GLY A 70 13.22 18.21 9.29
CA GLY A 70 14.42 18.83 9.87
C GLY A 70 15.72 18.57 9.11
N SER A 71 15.74 17.57 8.20
CA SER A 71 16.90 17.21 7.37
C SER A 71 16.56 16.90 5.91
N SER A 72 15.32 16.53 5.62
CA SER A 72 14.85 16.12 4.30
C SER A 72 13.34 16.34 4.14
N TRP A 73 12.89 16.42 2.89
CA TRP A 73 11.47 16.46 2.54
C TRP A 73 10.88 15.05 2.56
N ARG A 74 9.74 14.87 3.22
CA ARG A 74 8.99 13.61 3.27
C ARG A 74 7.54 13.85 2.88
N GLU A 75 6.88 12.92 2.23
CA GLU A 75 5.42 13.04 2.06
C GLU A 75 4.74 12.90 3.44
N PRO A 76 3.64 13.63 3.71
CA PRO A 76 2.78 13.31 4.84
C PRO A 76 2.43 11.82 4.75
N LEU A 77 2.26 11.16 5.90
CA LEU A 77 1.57 9.87 5.97
C LEU A 77 0.10 10.07 5.55
N THR A 78 -0.14 10.32 4.26
CA THR A 78 -1.43 10.07 3.64
C THR A 78 -1.67 8.59 3.86
N ALA A 79 -2.84 8.23 4.40
CA ALA A 79 -3.26 6.85 4.57
C ALA A 79 -2.75 6.03 3.37
N PRO A 80 -2.00 4.94 3.60
CA PRO A 80 -1.27 4.29 2.52
C PRO A 80 -2.29 3.90 1.45
N PRO A 81 -2.01 4.18 0.17
CA PRO A 81 -3.01 4.06 -0.87
C PRO A 81 -3.54 2.62 -0.90
N LEU A 82 -4.85 2.48 -0.71
CA LEU A 82 -5.55 1.21 -0.76
C LEU A 82 -6.05 1.00 -2.19
N PHE A 83 -5.52 -0.02 -2.85
CA PHE A 83 -5.98 -0.41 -4.18
C PHE A 83 -6.83 -1.68 -4.06
N ILE A 84 -8.03 -1.65 -4.61
CA ILE A 84 -8.97 -2.77 -4.57
C ILE A 84 -9.18 -3.23 -6.01
N GLY A 85 -9.06 -4.54 -6.23
CA GLY A 85 -9.37 -5.15 -7.51
C GLY A 85 -10.22 -6.41 -7.35
N TRP A 86 -10.85 -6.80 -8.45
CA TRP A 86 -11.72 -7.97 -8.49
C TRP A 86 -11.70 -8.63 -9.87
N LEU A 87 -11.80 -9.95 -9.87
CA LEU A 87 -11.83 -10.77 -11.09
C LEU A 87 -12.84 -11.92 -10.93
N ARG A 88 -13.44 -12.34 -12.05
CA ARG A 88 -14.24 -13.57 -12.18
C ARG A 88 -13.61 -14.51 -13.20
N PRO A 89 -12.61 -15.32 -12.81
CA PRO A 89 -11.90 -16.18 -13.75
C PRO A 89 -12.77 -17.29 -14.33
N TRP A 90 -13.72 -17.83 -13.55
CA TRP A 90 -14.51 -19.02 -13.91
C TRP A 90 -13.64 -20.15 -14.49
N THR A 91 -12.44 -20.31 -13.92
CA THR A 91 -11.43 -21.25 -14.41
C THR A 91 -11.42 -22.48 -13.54
N THR A 92 -11.32 -23.64 -14.18
CA THR A 92 -11.29 -24.95 -13.53
C THR A 92 -9.89 -25.55 -13.60
N PHE A 93 -9.44 -26.13 -12.48
CA PHE A 93 -8.17 -26.82 -12.34
C PHE A 93 -8.40 -28.27 -11.92
N VAL A 94 -7.75 -29.19 -12.62
CA VAL A 94 -7.65 -30.61 -12.25
C VAL A 94 -6.41 -30.83 -11.36
N GLY A 95 -6.33 -31.96 -10.67
CA GLY A 95 -5.22 -32.28 -9.76
C GLY A 95 -3.84 -32.04 -10.39
N GLY A 96 -3.00 -31.28 -9.70
CA GLY A 96 -1.66 -30.88 -10.16
C GLY A 96 -1.61 -29.71 -11.14
N ALA A 97 -2.76 -29.18 -11.59
CA ALA A 97 -2.82 -27.99 -12.42
C ALA A 97 -2.88 -26.71 -11.57
N GLY A 98 -2.39 -25.60 -12.11
CA GLY A 98 -2.47 -24.29 -11.49
C GLY A 98 -2.49 -23.17 -12.51
N GLY A 99 -2.71 -21.95 -12.02
CA GLY A 99 -2.76 -20.75 -12.85
C GLY A 99 -2.50 -19.49 -12.04
N SER A 100 -1.99 -18.47 -12.71
CA SER A 100 -1.77 -17.14 -12.15
C SER A 100 -2.77 -16.15 -12.73
N PHE A 101 -3.31 -15.30 -11.87
CA PHE A 101 -4.33 -14.31 -12.20
C PHE A 101 -3.90 -12.94 -11.72
N VAL A 102 -3.82 -11.99 -12.64
CA VAL A 102 -3.60 -10.58 -12.32
C VAL A 102 -4.94 -9.95 -12.00
N VAL A 103 -5.08 -9.42 -10.79
CA VAL A 103 -6.31 -8.77 -10.32
C VAL A 103 -6.29 -7.28 -10.62
N GLY A 104 -5.12 -6.66 -10.63
CA GLY A 104 -4.95 -5.26 -11.01
C GLY A 104 -3.49 -4.86 -11.21
N SER A 105 -3.31 -3.64 -11.70
CA SER A 105 -2.01 -2.99 -11.86
C SER A 105 -2.02 -1.61 -11.21
N ILE A 106 -0.92 -1.24 -10.58
CA ILE A 106 -0.74 0.07 -9.93
C ILE A 106 0.51 0.76 -10.46
N GLN A 107 0.42 2.08 -10.61
CA GLN A 107 1.60 2.92 -10.87
C GLN A 107 2.25 3.28 -9.54
N ILE A 108 3.50 2.87 -9.38
CA ILE A 108 4.30 3.08 -8.19
C ILE A 108 5.30 4.20 -8.49
N ASN A 109 5.24 5.28 -7.71
CA ASN A 109 6.11 6.44 -7.91
C ASN A 109 7.38 6.40 -7.07
N ARG A 110 7.52 5.41 -6.17
CA ARG A 110 8.65 5.29 -5.24
C ARG A 110 8.88 3.82 -4.83
N PRO A 111 10.11 3.43 -4.47
CA PRO A 111 10.32 2.12 -3.87
C PRO A 111 9.51 1.95 -2.58
N GLY A 112 9.05 0.73 -2.30
CA GLY A 112 8.31 0.41 -1.07
C GLY A 112 8.03 -1.07 -0.94
N THR A 113 7.20 -1.43 0.03
CA THR A 113 6.70 -2.80 0.22
C THR A 113 5.20 -2.79 -0.04
N LEU A 114 4.75 -3.63 -0.95
CA LEU A 114 3.33 -3.83 -1.25
C LEU A 114 2.80 -4.96 -0.39
N PHE A 115 1.94 -4.63 0.58
CA PHE A 115 1.16 -5.61 1.33
C PHE A 115 -0.10 -5.94 0.55
N ILE A 116 -0.40 -7.22 0.39
CA ILE A 116 -1.56 -7.71 -0.36
C ILE A 116 -2.35 -8.65 0.52
N ILE A 117 -3.67 -8.47 0.51
CA ILE A 117 -4.63 -9.44 1.02
C ILE A 117 -5.48 -9.88 -0.16
N VAL A 118 -5.45 -11.17 -0.47
CA VAL A 118 -6.30 -11.77 -1.49
C VAL A 118 -7.34 -12.62 -0.81
N THR A 119 -8.60 -12.45 -1.18
CA THR A 119 -9.71 -13.31 -0.81
C THR A 119 -10.25 -13.97 -2.07
N THR A 120 -10.26 -15.29 -2.09
CA THR A 120 -10.75 -16.10 -3.20
C THR A 120 -11.95 -16.89 -2.76
N GLU A 121 -12.91 -17.03 -3.66
CA GLU A 121 -13.89 -18.08 -3.58
C GLU A 121 -13.35 -19.29 -4.34
N VAL A 122 -13.33 -20.46 -3.71
CA VAL A 122 -12.92 -21.70 -4.36
C VAL A 122 -14.10 -22.65 -4.29
N ALA A 123 -14.51 -23.14 -5.44
CA ALA A 123 -15.49 -24.20 -5.56
C ALA A 123 -14.78 -25.52 -5.82
N CYS A 124 -15.22 -26.62 -5.22
CA CYS A 124 -14.74 -27.97 -5.51
C CYS A 124 -15.87 -28.81 -6.06
N TYR A 125 -15.54 -29.65 -7.05
CA TYR A 125 -16.36 -30.74 -7.55
C TYR A 125 -15.52 -32.02 -7.47
N SER A 126 -15.68 -32.77 -6.38
CA SER A 126 -14.90 -33.99 -6.13
C SER A 126 -15.65 -34.94 -5.20
N ASP A 127 -15.40 -36.23 -5.38
CA ASP A 127 -15.88 -37.29 -4.48
C ASP A 127 -14.91 -37.50 -3.29
N MET A 128 -13.77 -36.81 -3.30
CA MET A 128 -12.72 -36.89 -2.28
C MET A 128 -12.35 -35.50 -1.76
N ALA A 129 -11.73 -35.45 -0.57
CA ALA A 129 -11.15 -34.21 -0.08
C ALA A 129 -10.08 -33.72 -1.06
N MET A 130 -10.09 -32.43 -1.37
CA MET A 130 -9.11 -31.84 -2.26
C MET A 130 -8.26 -30.81 -1.53
N THR A 131 -6.96 -30.87 -1.77
CA THR A 131 -6.03 -29.83 -1.35
C THR A 131 -5.89 -28.81 -2.46
N TYR A 132 -5.82 -27.53 -2.13
CA TYR A 132 -5.46 -26.48 -3.06
C TYR A 132 -4.63 -25.42 -2.35
N GLU A 133 -3.84 -24.69 -3.12
CA GLU A 133 -2.99 -23.60 -2.64
C GLU A 133 -3.49 -22.28 -3.23
N VAL A 134 -3.52 -21.24 -2.40
CA VAL A 134 -3.72 -19.86 -2.83
C VAL A 134 -2.53 -19.03 -2.38
N ALA A 135 -1.75 -18.52 -3.33
CA ALA A 135 -0.58 -17.70 -3.08
C ALA A 135 -0.79 -16.29 -3.66
N PRO A 136 -0.71 -15.21 -2.87
CA PRO A 136 -0.73 -13.84 -3.39
C PRO A 136 0.54 -13.62 -4.24
N GLN A 137 0.38 -12.86 -5.32
CA GLN A 137 1.48 -12.57 -6.24
C GLN A 137 1.68 -11.07 -6.44
N VAL A 138 2.95 -10.67 -6.54
CA VAL A 138 3.39 -9.37 -7.05
C VAL A 138 4.27 -9.59 -8.27
N ASN A 139 3.94 -8.96 -9.39
CA ASN A 139 4.70 -9.10 -10.64
C ASN A 139 4.88 -10.57 -11.08
N GLY A 140 3.88 -11.41 -10.81
CA GLY A 140 3.90 -12.85 -11.13
C GLY A 140 4.72 -13.72 -10.18
N ASN A 141 5.35 -13.14 -9.15
CA ASN A 141 6.09 -13.87 -8.13
C ASN A 141 5.25 -14.02 -6.86
N ASP A 142 5.29 -15.21 -6.26
CA ASP A 142 4.64 -15.46 -4.97
C ASP A 142 5.26 -14.59 -3.87
N CYS A 143 4.43 -13.98 -3.05
CA CYS A 143 4.88 -13.04 -2.03
C CYS A 143 4.34 -13.39 -0.63
N ILE A 144 4.16 -14.68 -0.30
CA ILE A 144 3.52 -15.11 0.95
C ILE A 144 4.30 -14.63 2.18
N VAL A 145 3.60 -14.01 3.15
CA VAL A 145 4.17 -13.69 4.47
C VAL A 145 4.06 -14.93 5.37
N GLY A 146 5.15 -15.31 6.03
CA GLY A 146 5.14 -16.39 7.03
C GLY A 146 5.75 -17.73 6.61
N GLY A 147 6.45 -17.78 5.47
CA GLY A 147 7.32 -18.91 5.12
C GLY A 147 6.60 -20.26 5.00
N GLY A 148 5.48 -20.31 4.28
CA GLY A 148 4.76 -21.55 4.00
C GLY A 148 3.75 -21.37 2.88
N THR A 149 3.56 -22.42 2.08
CA THR A 149 2.47 -22.53 1.10
C THR A 149 1.12 -22.60 1.85
N ASN A 150 0.16 -21.74 1.52
CA ASN A 150 -1.20 -21.75 2.11
C ASN A 150 -2.04 -22.88 1.49
N TRP A 151 -1.66 -24.12 1.78
CA TRP A 151 -2.48 -25.28 1.44
C TRP A 151 -3.72 -25.32 2.32
N GLN A 152 -4.87 -25.32 1.68
CA GLN A 152 -6.16 -25.55 2.30
C GLN A 152 -6.64 -26.94 1.90
N VAL A 153 -7.32 -27.62 2.82
CA VAL A 153 -8.00 -28.88 2.55
C VAL A 153 -9.49 -28.56 2.51
N MET A 154 -10.11 -28.78 1.35
CA MET A 154 -11.56 -28.77 1.27
C MET A 154 -12.08 -30.18 1.63
N PRO A 155 -12.69 -30.38 2.82
CA PRO A 155 -13.16 -31.69 3.25
C PRO A 155 -14.28 -32.23 2.38
N ASN A 156 -14.31 -33.55 2.23
CA ASN A 156 -15.49 -34.25 1.73
C ASN A 156 -16.56 -34.31 2.84
N THR A 157 -17.80 -33.95 2.52
CA THR A 157 -18.95 -34.02 3.43
C THR A 157 -19.85 -35.24 3.21
N SER A 158 -19.64 -36.05 2.17
CA SER A 158 -20.44 -37.26 1.91
C SER A 158 -19.63 -38.42 1.30
N PRO A 159 -19.68 -39.63 1.89
CA PRO A 159 -18.96 -40.78 1.38
C PRO A 159 -19.59 -41.48 0.15
N TRP A 160 -20.76 -41.04 -0.38
CA TRP A 160 -21.45 -41.75 -1.46
C TRP A 160 -22.18 -40.83 -2.46
N GLY A 161 -21.67 -40.76 -3.70
CA GLY A 161 -22.44 -40.40 -4.91
C GLY A 161 -22.19 -39.02 -5.54
N ALA A 162 -21.87 -39.03 -6.84
CA ALA A 162 -21.93 -37.95 -7.84
C ALA A 162 -21.59 -36.51 -7.38
N GLY A 163 -20.30 -36.17 -7.34
CA GLY A 163 -19.77 -34.83 -7.62
C GLY A 163 -20.41 -33.71 -6.80
N TYR A 164 -19.98 -33.55 -5.55
CA TYR A 164 -20.48 -32.50 -4.67
C TYR A 164 -19.91 -31.13 -5.01
N TYR A 165 -20.76 -30.11 -5.01
CA TYR A 165 -20.35 -28.71 -5.07
C TYR A 165 -20.18 -28.13 -3.67
N ARG A 166 -18.99 -27.67 -3.32
CA ARG A 166 -18.74 -26.87 -2.12
C ARG A 166 -17.99 -25.60 -2.50
N SER A 167 -18.44 -24.46 -2.00
CA SER A 167 -17.74 -23.17 -2.13
C SER A 167 -17.18 -22.77 -0.77
N GLU A 168 -15.92 -22.35 -0.72
CA GLU A 168 -15.31 -21.78 0.46
C GLU A 168 -14.53 -20.50 0.14
N ILE A 169 -14.41 -19.65 1.15
CA ILE A 169 -13.66 -18.40 1.05
C ILE A 169 -12.28 -18.65 1.66
N SER A 170 -11.24 -18.50 0.85
CA SER A 170 -9.85 -18.58 1.28
C SER A 170 -9.18 -17.22 1.22
N ALA A 171 -8.49 -16.84 2.30
CA ALA A 171 -7.72 -15.60 2.36
C ALA A 171 -6.22 -15.91 2.43
N ALA A 172 -5.42 -15.16 1.68
CA ALA A 172 -3.97 -15.24 1.68
C ALA A 172 -3.36 -13.84 1.75
N ILE A 173 -2.29 -13.70 2.54
CA ILE A 173 -1.61 -12.42 2.79
C ILE A 173 -0.18 -12.51 2.27
N GLY A 174 0.26 -11.45 1.60
CA GLY A 174 1.58 -11.35 1.02
C GLY A 174 2.21 -9.97 1.17
N ALA A 175 3.54 -9.93 1.04
CA ALA A 175 4.33 -8.71 1.03
C ALA A 175 5.47 -8.86 0.03
N ALA A 176 5.67 -7.87 -0.85
CA ALA A 176 6.80 -7.84 -1.76
C ALA A 176 7.40 -6.44 -1.86
N ASN A 177 8.72 -6.37 -2.01
CA ASN A 177 9.39 -5.13 -2.34
C ASN A 177 9.13 -4.76 -3.80
N VAL A 178 8.83 -3.50 -4.03
CA VAL A 178 8.48 -2.93 -5.33
C VAL A 178 9.30 -1.67 -5.57
N VAL A 179 9.64 -1.44 -6.84
CA VAL A 179 10.40 -0.27 -7.31
C VAL A 179 9.48 0.68 -8.09
N PRO A 180 9.89 1.94 -8.37
CA PRO A 180 9.11 2.82 -9.22
C PRO A 180 8.80 2.19 -10.59
N GLY A 181 7.56 2.34 -11.05
CA GLY A 181 7.05 1.75 -12.28
C GLY A 181 5.69 1.08 -12.10
N THR A 182 5.28 0.30 -13.09
CA THR A 182 4.05 -0.50 -13.01
C THR A 182 4.31 -1.76 -12.18
N ALA A 183 3.49 -1.99 -11.15
CA ALA A 183 3.44 -3.28 -10.46
C ALA A 183 2.07 -3.93 -10.67
N THR A 184 2.06 -5.25 -10.85
CA THR A 184 0.82 -6.05 -10.86
C THR A 184 0.64 -6.77 -9.54
N TYR A 185 -0.60 -6.91 -9.12
CA TYR A 185 -0.98 -7.69 -7.95
C TYR A 185 -2.06 -8.69 -8.32
N GLY A 186 -2.03 -9.84 -7.68
CA GLY A 186 -2.93 -10.93 -8.00
C GLY A 186 -2.67 -12.15 -7.15
N LEU A 187 -2.85 -13.33 -7.74
CA LEU A 187 -2.62 -14.59 -7.07
C LEU A 187 -2.23 -15.70 -8.04
N ARG A 188 -1.67 -16.76 -7.47
CA ARG A 188 -1.56 -18.09 -8.03
C ARG A 188 -2.49 -19.03 -7.28
N VAL A 189 -3.18 -19.87 -8.03
CA VAL A 189 -3.94 -21.01 -7.51
C VAL A 189 -3.32 -22.28 -8.03
N HIS A 190 -3.21 -23.29 -7.17
CA HIS A 190 -2.72 -24.61 -7.57
C HIS A 190 -3.59 -25.70 -6.93
N ALA A 191 -4.16 -26.58 -7.74
CA ALA A 191 -4.86 -27.77 -7.27
C ALA A 191 -3.82 -28.82 -6.87
N GLY A 192 -3.88 -29.33 -5.65
CA GLY A 192 -2.92 -30.31 -5.15
C GLY A 192 -3.00 -31.66 -5.86
N ASN A 193 -1.96 -32.47 -5.65
CA ASN A 193 -1.86 -33.82 -6.20
C ASN A 193 -2.60 -34.81 -5.30
N LEU A 194 -3.93 -34.79 -5.32
CA LEU A 194 -4.73 -35.91 -4.83
C LEU A 194 -5.45 -36.54 -6.03
N THR A 195 -5.69 -37.85 -5.92
CA THR A 195 -6.16 -38.78 -6.97
C THR A 195 -7.16 -38.16 -7.96
N PRO A 196 -7.10 -38.53 -9.27
CA PRO A 196 -7.55 -37.71 -10.41
C PRO A 196 -9.07 -37.49 -10.58
N ILE A 197 -9.87 -37.74 -9.56
CA ILE A 197 -11.34 -37.67 -9.61
C ILE A 197 -11.83 -36.41 -8.88
N GLY A 198 -11.36 -35.25 -9.32
CA GLY A 198 -11.81 -33.98 -8.75
C GLY A 198 -11.27 -32.76 -9.50
N GLN A 199 -12.04 -31.67 -9.43
CA GLN A 199 -11.68 -30.37 -10.00
C GLN A 199 -12.03 -29.25 -9.01
N ILE A 200 -11.16 -28.24 -8.92
CA ILE A 200 -11.51 -26.96 -8.29
C ILE A 200 -11.88 -25.96 -9.37
N MET A 201 -12.82 -25.08 -9.08
CA MET A 201 -13.17 -23.93 -9.88
C MET A 201 -12.89 -22.67 -9.05
N LEU A 202 -12.40 -21.62 -9.70
CA LEU A 202 -12.15 -20.32 -9.11
C LEU A 202 -13.22 -19.32 -9.61
N PRO A 203 -14.36 -19.14 -8.91
CA PRO A 203 -15.46 -18.32 -9.39
C PRO A 203 -15.13 -16.84 -9.24
N THR A 204 -14.60 -16.43 -8.08
CA THR A 204 -14.32 -15.03 -7.78
C THR A 204 -13.01 -14.83 -7.05
N VAL A 205 -12.35 -13.71 -7.33
CA VAL A 205 -11.13 -13.26 -6.69
C VAL A 205 -11.30 -11.80 -6.31
N ARG A 206 -10.99 -11.45 -5.07
CA ARG A 206 -10.91 -10.08 -4.56
C ARG A 206 -9.50 -9.87 -4.03
N ALA A 207 -8.89 -8.74 -4.33
CA ALA A 207 -7.61 -8.38 -3.75
C ALA A 207 -7.61 -6.94 -3.31
N ALA A 208 -7.01 -6.69 -2.15
CA ALA A 208 -6.69 -5.38 -1.64
C ALA A 208 -5.18 -5.29 -1.47
N CYS A 209 -4.56 -4.21 -1.91
CA CYS A 209 -3.15 -3.96 -1.64
C CYS A 209 -2.90 -2.56 -1.10
N ILE A 210 -1.89 -2.47 -0.25
CA ILE A 210 -1.48 -1.27 0.48
C ILE A 210 0.02 -1.10 0.28
N LEU A 211 0.44 0.04 -0.26
CA LEU A 211 1.85 0.39 -0.38
C LEU A 211 2.34 1.02 0.92
N THR A 212 3.24 0.33 1.62
CA THR A 212 3.92 0.85 2.81
C THR A 212 5.35 1.26 2.47
N ASN A 213 5.84 2.34 3.08
CA ASN A 213 7.22 2.77 2.88
C ASN A 213 8.18 1.86 3.65
N TYR A 214 9.16 1.32 2.94
CA TYR A 214 10.25 0.54 3.54
C TYR A 214 11.27 1.42 4.31
N THR A 215 11.23 2.74 4.13
CA THR A 215 12.29 3.67 4.57
C THR A 215 11.94 4.53 5.79
N ASP A 216 10.97 4.15 6.62
CA ASP A 216 10.76 4.76 7.94
C ASP A 216 11.59 4.06 9.04
N SER A 217 12.76 3.52 8.68
CA SER A 217 13.82 3.18 9.66
C SER A 217 14.79 4.34 9.84
#